data_AF-A0A1F4WGA4-F1
#
_entry.id   AF-A0A1F4WGA4-F1
#
_cell.length_a   1.000
_cell.length_b   1.000
_cell.length_c   1.000
_cell.angle_alpha   90.00
_cell.angle_beta   90.00
_cell.angle_gamma   90.00
#
_symmetry.space_group_name_H-M   'P 1'
#
loop_
_entity.id
_entity.type
_entity.pdbx_description
1 polymer ?
#
loop_
_entity_poly.entity_id
_entity_poly.type
_entity_poly.pdbx_seq_one_letter_code
_entity_poly.pdbx_strand_id
1 'polypeptide(L)'
;MKPLLITIVITIIGLLLVGGLFYWFQFRPTKIKHGCSWVKMHSDAIPARDGMTEGELKEKGLLKTCPSPPPSLLDQYISNKCEVQNQDIIDANKHQEYVPAKDWYREATPQEYSFCLHDRGM
;
A
#
# COMPACT_ATOMS: atom_id res chain seq x y z
N MET A 1 30.11 -29.27 49.61
CA MET A 1 29.39 -29.37 48.31
C MET A 1 28.04 -28.67 48.28
N LYS A 2 27.15 -28.86 49.28
CA LYS A 2 25.83 -28.21 49.33
C LYS A 2 25.82 -26.66 49.27
N PRO A 3 26.71 -25.90 49.95
CA PRO A 3 26.63 -24.43 49.91
C PRO A 3 27.03 -23.83 48.55
N LEU A 4 27.95 -24.47 47.83
CA LEU A 4 28.40 -23.99 46.51
C LEU A 4 27.29 -24.08 45.44
N LEU A 5 26.48 -25.13 45.49
CA LEU A 5 25.35 -25.32 44.56
C LEU A 5 24.27 -24.26 44.78
N ILE A 6 23.96 -23.93 46.04
CA ILE A 6 22.98 -22.88 46.37
C ILE A 6 23.43 -21.53 45.82
N THR A 7 24.70 -21.16 46.01
CA THR A 7 25.23 -19.89 45.48
C THR A 7 25.15 -19.82 43.96
N ILE A 8 25.47 -20.91 43.24
CA ILE A 8 25.37 -20.95 41.78
C ILE A 8 23.93 -20.73 41.32
N VAL A 9 22.97 -21.41 41.94
CA VAL A 9 21.54 -21.27 41.60
C VAL A 9 21.06 -19.83 41.81
N ILE A 10 21.42 -19.21 42.95
CA ILE A 10 21.05 -17.81 43.24
C ILE A 10 21.65 -16.86 42.20
N THR A 11 22.92 -17.03 41.83
CA THR A 11 23.57 -16.21 40.81
C THR A 11 22.88 -16.33 39.46
N ILE A 12 22.51 -17.55 39.04
CA ILE A 12 21.78 -17.77 37.78
C ILE A 12 20.41 -17.08 37.81
N ILE A 13 19.66 -17.24 38.90
CA ILE A 13 18.36 -16.56 39.07
C ILE A 13 18.55 -15.03 39.00
N GLY A 14 19.56 -14.50 39.67
CA GLY A 14 19.90 -13.07 39.62
C GLY A 14 20.17 -12.59 38.20
N LEU A 15 20.97 -13.33 37.42
CA LEU A 15 21.25 -13.01 36.02
C LEU A 15 20.00 -13.09 35.15
N LEU A 16 19.12 -14.06 35.37
CA LEU A 16 17.85 -14.17 34.64
C LEU A 16 16.90 -13.03 34.97
N LEU A 17 16.81 -12.60 36.23
CA LEU A 17 15.98 -11.46 36.62
C LEU A 17 16.50 -10.15 36.03
N VAL A 18 17.80 -9.88 36.15
CA VAL A 18 18.42 -8.68 35.57
C VAL A 18 18.31 -8.68 34.04
N GLY A 19 18.58 -9.83 33.41
CA GLY A 19 18.44 -10.00 31.96
C GLY A 19 16.99 -9.83 31.49
N GLY A 20 16.03 -10.37 32.24
CA GLY A 20 14.59 -10.21 31.98
C GLY A 20 14.13 -8.77 32.09
N LEU A 21 14.58 -8.05 33.12
CA LEU A 21 14.31 -6.61 33.28
C LEU A 21 14.93 -5.80 32.14
N PHE A 22 16.19 -6.05 31.80
CA PHE A 22 16.86 -5.36 30.69
C PHE A 22 16.14 -5.63 29.36
N TYR A 23 15.75 -6.88 29.10
CA TYR A 23 14.99 -7.24 27.91
C TYR A 23 13.66 -6.49 27.83
N TRP A 24 12.90 -6.46 28.93
CA TRP A 24 11.58 -5.83 28.97
C TRP A 24 11.64 -4.32 28.82
N PHE A 25 12.59 -3.65 29.48
CA PHE A 25 12.64 -2.19 29.55
C PHE A 25 13.53 -1.52 28.48
N GLN A 26 14.57 -2.19 27.98
CA GLN A 26 15.50 -1.60 27.02
C GLN A 26 15.37 -2.21 25.63
N PHE A 27 15.51 -3.54 25.55
CA PHE A 27 15.63 -4.21 24.26
C PHE A 27 14.30 -4.26 23.49
N ARG A 28 13.21 -4.69 24.16
CA ARG A 28 11.88 -4.79 23.55
C ARG A 28 11.38 -3.43 23.03
N PRO A 29 11.41 -2.33 23.80
CA PRO A 29 10.96 -1.03 23.31
C PRO A 29 11.76 -0.53 22.10
N THR A 30 13.08 -0.67 22.11
CA THR A 30 13.93 -0.24 20.99
C THR A 30 13.59 -0.99 19.71
N LYS A 31 13.41 -2.31 19.80
CA LYS A 31 13.03 -3.14 18.65
C LYS A 31 11.64 -2.79 18.11
N ILE A 32 10.67 -2.51 18.98
CA ILE A 32 9.33 -2.11 18.55
C ILE A 32 9.36 -0.74 17.86
N LYS A 33 10.04 0.26 18.44
CA LYS A 33 10.19 1.60 17.83
C LYS A 33 10.81 1.52 16.44
N HIS A 34 11.90 0.77 16.29
CA HIS A 34 12.53 0.56 14.98
C HIS A 34 11.63 -0.22 14.00
N GLY A 35 10.80 -1.13 14.52
CA GLY A 35 9.81 -1.84 13.70
C GLY A 35 8.65 -0.95 13.24
N CYS A 36 8.30 0.09 14.02
CA CYS A 36 7.23 1.01 13.71
C CYS A 36 7.69 2.22 12.88
N SER A 37 8.99 2.48 12.74
CA SER A 37 9.49 3.63 11.98
C SER A 37 9.35 3.45 10.46
N TRP A 38 9.14 2.22 9.98
CA TRP A 38 9.02 1.91 8.55
C TRP A 38 7.72 1.18 8.27
N VAL A 39 6.95 1.68 7.31
CA VAL A 39 5.73 1.04 6.82
C VAL A 39 6.06 0.34 5.51
N LYS A 40 5.77 -0.96 5.45
CA LYS A 40 5.85 -1.75 4.22
C LYS A 40 4.65 -1.41 3.33
N MET A 41 4.92 -0.96 2.12
CA MET A 41 3.93 -0.70 1.08
C MET A 41 4.00 -1.79 0.01
N HIS A 42 2.84 -2.07 -0.57
CA HIS A 42 2.67 -3.02 -1.67
C HIS A 42 1.87 -2.35 -2.78
N SER A 43 2.35 -2.47 -4.03
CA SER A 43 1.52 -2.27 -5.20
C SER A 43 1.29 -3.62 -5.86
N ASP A 44 0.02 -3.94 -6.11
CA ASP A 44 -0.34 -5.14 -6.83
C ASP A 44 0.17 -5.10 -8.28
N ALA A 45 0.35 -6.27 -8.87
CA ALA A 45 0.71 -6.38 -10.27
C ALA A 45 -0.47 -5.92 -11.15
N ILE A 46 -0.17 -5.14 -12.19
CA ILE A 46 -1.15 -4.76 -13.19
C ILE A 46 -0.96 -5.68 -14.40
N PRO A 47 -1.96 -6.51 -14.75
CA PRO A 47 -1.83 -7.44 -15.87
C PRO A 47 -1.67 -6.68 -17.19
N ALA A 48 -0.93 -7.28 -18.13
CA ALA A 48 -0.92 -6.78 -19.50
C ALA A 48 -2.32 -6.92 -20.11
N ARG A 49 -2.69 -5.95 -20.94
CA ARG A 49 -3.91 -5.97 -21.73
C ARG A 49 -3.65 -5.41 -23.12
N ASP A 50 -4.19 -6.10 -24.10
CA ASP A 50 -4.12 -5.64 -25.48
C ASP A 50 -4.99 -4.39 -25.65
N GLY A 51 -4.49 -3.45 -26.43
CA GLY A 51 -5.27 -2.26 -26.78
C GLY A 51 -6.39 -2.65 -27.73
N MET A 52 -7.60 -2.15 -27.51
CA MET A 52 -8.67 -2.25 -28.50
C MET A 52 -8.65 -1.03 -29.41
N THR A 53 -8.81 -1.28 -30.70
CA THR A 53 -8.97 -0.20 -31.68
C THR A 53 -10.35 0.47 -31.53
N GLU A 54 -10.49 1.72 -31.97
CA GLU A 54 -11.80 2.42 -31.94
C GLU A 54 -12.89 1.66 -32.69
N GLY A 55 -12.53 0.95 -33.77
CA GLY A 55 -13.47 0.13 -34.55
C GLY A 55 -14.05 -1.00 -33.70
N GLU A 56 -13.21 -1.73 -32.97
CA GLU A 56 -13.64 -2.80 -32.06
C GLU A 56 -14.44 -2.26 -30.88
N LEU A 57 -14.06 -1.08 -30.35
CA LEU A 57 -14.82 -0.43 -29.29
C LEU A 57 -16.21 0.01 -29.77
N LYS A 58 -16.35 0.46 -31.02
CA LYS A 58 -17.65 0.77 -31.65
C LYS A 58 -18.47 -0.50 -31.90
N GLU A 59 -17.85 -1.57 -32.39
CA GLU A 59 -18.52 -2.85 -32.63
C GLU A 59 -19.07 -3.45 -31.32
N LYS A 60 -18.32 -3.34 -30.23
CA LYS A 60 -18.75 -3.74 -28.88
C LYS A 60 -19.76 -2.79 -28.25
N GLY A 61 -20.14 -1.71 -28.92
CA GLY A 61 -21.09 -0.72 -28.42
C GLY A 61 -20.58 0.09 -27.23
N LEU A 62 -19.25 0.14 -27.03
CA LEU A 62 -18.64 0.91 -25.94
C LEU A 62 -18.50 2.39 -26.30
N LEU A 63 -18.24 2.71 -27.57
CA LEU A 63 -18.21 4.10 -28.04
C LEU A 63 -19.58 4.54 -28.55
N LYS A 64 -20.01 5.72 -28.11
CA LYS A 64 -21.25 6.35 -28.57
C LYS A 64 -21.00 7.18 -29.81
N THR A 65 -21.94 7.18 -30.75
CA THR A 65 -21.89 8.12 -31.87
C THR A 65 -22.26 9.50 -31.37
N CYS A 66 -21.28 10.42 -31.32
CA CYS A 66 -21.54 11.79 -30.91
C CYS A 66 -22.20 12.56 -32.07
N PRO A 67 -23.22 13.40 -31.80
CA PRO A 67 -23.83 14.21 -32.83
C PRO A 67 -22.83 15.23 -33.38
N SER A 68 -22.85 15.49 -34.68
CA SER A 68 -22.02 16.55 -35.30
C SER A 68 -22.39 17.90 -34.69
N PRO A 69 -21.43 18.82 -34.43
CA PRO A 69 -21.70 20.07 -33.71
C PRO A 69 -22.79 20.90 -34.41
N PRO A 70 -23.95 21.12 -33.78
CA PRO A 70 -25.02 21.97 -34.32
C PRO A 70 -24.72 23.45 -34.06
N PRO A 71 -25.50 24.39 -34.62
CA PRO A 71 -25.26 25.83 -34.44
C PRO A 71 -25.58 26.33 -33.02
N SER A 72 -26.20 25.52 -32.15
CA SER A 72 -26.57 25.96 -30.80
C SER A 72 -25.47 25.64 -29.77
N LEU A 73 -25.29 26.53 -28.80
CA LEU A 73 -24.33 26.36 -27.71
C LEU A 73 -24.63 25.14 -26.83
N LEU A 74 -25.91 24.83 -26.62
CA LEU A 74 -26.32 23.68 -25.83
C LEU A 74 -25.94 22.37 -26.54
N ASP A 75 -26.14 22.31 -27.85
CA ASP A 75 -25.80 21.12 -28.61
C ASP A 75 -24.28 20.95 -28.74
N GLN A 76 -23.54 22.06 -28.88
CA GLN A 76 -22.07 22.04 -28.83
C GLN A 76 -21.56 21.48 -27.49
N TYR A 77 -22.17 21.89 -26.37
CA TYR A 77 -21.82 21.35 -25.06
C TYR A 77 -22.09 19.84 -24.95
N ILE A 78 -23.22 19.36 -25.49
CA ILE A 78 -23.56 17.94 -25.50
C ILE A 78 -22.58 17.14 -26.36
N SER A 79 -22.21 17.65 -27.54
CA SER A 79 -21.21 17.04 -28.43
C SER A 79 -19.86 16.89 -27.73
N ASN A 80 -19.34 17.98 -27.16
CA ASN A 80 -18.06 17.97 -26.46
C ASN A 80 -18.05 16.99 -25.28
N LYS A 81 -19.14 16.93 -24.51
CA LYS A 81 -19.26 16.00 -23.38
C LYS A 81 -19.25 14.54 -23.84
N CYS A 82 -19.87 14.23 -24.97
CA CYS A 82 -19.85 12.90 -25.56
C CYS A 82 -18.44 12.51 -26.04
N GLU A 83 -17.72 13.43 -26.69
CA GLU A 83 -16.36 13.20 -27.15
C GLU A 83 -15.39 12.92 -25.98
N VAL A 84 -15.49 13.72 -24.91
CA VAL A 84 -14.69 13.50 -23.69
C VAL A 84 -14.97 12.11 -23.10
N GLN A 85 -16.24 11.69 -23.04
CA GLN A 85 -16.59 10.35 -22.55
C GLN A 85 -16.03 9.23 -23.44
N ASN A 86 -16.09 9.39 -24.77
CA ASN A 86 -15.50 8.42 -25.68
C ASN A 86 -13.97 8.37 -25.54
N GLN A 87 -13.33 9.52 -25.33
CA GLN A 87 -11.89 9.60 -25.12
C GLN A 87 -11.47 8.88 -23.83
N ASP A 88 -12.22 9.06 -22.73
CA ASP A 88 -11.99 8.33 -21.48
C ASP A 88 -12.07 6.81 -21.70
N ILE A 89 -13.01 6.34 -22.52
CA ILE A 89 -13.15 4.92 -22.86
C ILE A 89 -11.98 4.43 -23.73
N ILE A 90 -11.55 5.22 -24.72
CA ILE A 90 -10.39 4.88 -25.56
C ILE A 90 -9.13 4.79 -24.69
N ASP A 91 -8.87 5.78 -23.85
CA ASP A 91 -7.71 5.82 -22.96
C ASP A 91 -7.76 4.67 -21.94
N ALA A 92 -8.95 4.39 -21.40
CA ALA A 92 -9.18 3.25 -20.54
C ALA A 92 -9.05 1.90 -21.27
N ASN A 93 -8.98 1.84 -22.60
CA ASN A 93 -8.80 0.62 -23.40
C ASN A 93 -7.52 0.61 -24.25
N LYS A 94 -6.62 1.57 -24.04
CA LYS A 94 -5.28 1.55 -24.65
C LYS A 94 -4.50 0.33 -24.18
N HIS A 95 -3.57 -0.08 -25.04
CA HIS A 95 -2.60 -1.11 -24.70
C HIS A 95 -1.88 -0.72 -23.42
N GLN A 96 -1.81 -1.67 -22.50
CA GLN A 96 -1.09 -1.49 -21.26
C GLN A 96 -0.20 -2.70 -21.04
N GLU A 97 1.08 -2.39 -20.85
CA GLU A 97 2.10 -3.38 -20.55
C GLU A 97 1.92 -3.94 -19.12
N TYR A 98 2.43 -5.14 -18.92
CA TYR A 98 2.46 -5.75 -17.60
C TYR A 98 3.33 -4.93 -16.65
N VAL A 99 2.78 -4.54 -15.50
CA VAL A 99 3.51 -3.88 -14.43
C VAL A 99 3.63 -4.87 -13.26
N PRO A 100 4.85 -5.30 -12.87
CA PRO A 100 5.01 -6.26 -11.79
C PRO A 100 4.63 -5.65 -10.43
N ALA A 101 4.20 -6.51 -9.51
CA ALA A 101 4.00 -6.13 -8.13
C ALA A 101 5.31 -5.63 -7.51
N LYS A 102 5.21 -4.65 -6.62
CA LYS A 102 6.39 -4.05 -5.99
C LYS A 102 6.15 -3.85 -4.51
N ASP A 103 7.16 -4.24 -3.73
CA ASP A 103 7.27 -3.91 -2.32
C ASP A 103 8.26 -2.75 -2.15
N TRP A 104 7.90 -1.78 -1.31
CA TRP A 104 8.85 -0.76 -0.87
C TRP A 104 8.55 -0.35 0.57
N TYR A 105 9.51 0.32 1.19
CA TYR A 105 9.36 0.86 2.53
C TYR A 105 9.32 2.37 2.46
N ARG A 106 8.49 2.96 3.31
CA ARG A 106 8.55 4.40 3.58
C ARG A 106 8.59 4.64 5.08
N GLU A 107 9.05 5.82 5.45
CA GLU A 107 8.98 6.26 6.84
C GLU A 107 7.51 6.38 7.29
N ALA A 108 7.25 5.99 8.53
CA ALA A 108 5.92 6.07 9.13
C ALA A 108 5.55 7.53 9.42
N THR A 109 4.31 7.91 9.17
CA THR A 109 3.80 9.19 9.66
C THR A 109 3.71 9.17 11.19
N PRO A 110 3.67 10.34 11.87
CA PRO A 110 3.50 10.39 13.33
C PRO A 110 2.28 9.59 13.81
N GLN A 111 1.18 9.60 13.05
CA GLN A 111 -0.05 8.89 13.36
C GLN A 111 0.12 7.37 13.22
N GLU A 112 0.71 6.91 12.12
CA GLU A 112 0.98 5.47 11.89
C GLU A 112 1.97 4.92 12.90
N TYR A 113 3.01 5.69 13.21
CA TYR A 113 4.00 5.33 14.22
C TYR A 113 3.33 5.19 15.59
N SER A 114 2.54 6.19 16.02
CA SER A 114 1.81 6.15 17.28
C SER A 114 0.81 4.99 17.33
N PHE A 115 0.07 4.75 16.26
CA PHE A 115 -0.85 3.62 16.16
C PHE A 115 -0.11 2.28 16.31
N CYS A 116 1.00 2.09 15.60
CA CYS A 116 1.82 0.89 15.68
C CYS A 116 2.41 0.66 17.09
N LEU A 117 2.82 1.73 17.77
CA LEU A 117 3.30 1.64 19.15
C LEU A 117 2.20 1.13 20.09
N HIS A 118 1.01 1.71 20.00
CA HIS A 118 -0.13 1.32 20.82
C HIS A 118 -0.59 -0.12 20.56
N ASP A 119 -0.66 -0.53 19.29
CA ASP A 119 -1.00 -1.90 18.90
C ASP A 119 -0.02 -2.93 19.51
N ARG A 120 1.25 -2.55 19.67
CA ARG A 120 2.30 -3.42 20.24
C ARG A 120 2.46 -3.28 21.76
N GLY A 121 1.56 -2.55 22.42
CA GLY A 121 1.54 -2.36 23.86
C GLY A 121 2.67 -1.46 24.36
N MET A 122 2.92 -0.36 23.66
CA MET A 122 3.73 0.78 24.11
C MET A 122 2.92 2.07 24.18
#